data_AF-A0AAV4WGM1-F1
#
_entry.id   AF-A0AAV4WGM1-F1
#
_cell.length_a   1.000
_cell.length_b   1.000
_cell.length_c   1.000
_cell.angle_alpha   90.00
_cell.angle_beta   90.00
_cell.angle_gamma   90.00
#
_symmetry.space_group_name_H-M   'P 1'
#
loop_
_entity.id
_entity.type
_entity.pdbx_description
1 polymer ?
#
loop_
_entity_poly.entity_id
_entity_poly.type
_entity_poly.pdbx_seq_one_letter_code
_entity_poly.pdbx_strand_id
1 'polypeptide(L)'
;MKMAGLNAIQTYVEWNHHEPEPGVYNFDGDYNLPKFLKTADDLGLVVILRTGPFIDAERDMGGLPYWLMRNNSNIKLRSYDPTYIKYVDRWYRVLLPIIEPFLYNNGGPIITLQIENEYGSIGCDAQYKSHLRELVKKTLKTKVVLFTTDGSGSSLLSCGKTDEVLSTVDFGTGANVTYNFEMLRWTQASGPLVNSEFYPGWLDHWGQPHAKVSSDSIVKTLTDMLEANASVNV
;
A
#
# COMPACT_ATOMS: atom_id res chain seq x y z
N MET A 1 7.92 -17.11 -6.10
CA MET A 1 8.09 -15.69 -6.51
C MET A 1 9.34 -15.49 -7.34
N LYS A 2 10.56 -15.58 -6.79
CA LYS A 2 11.82 -15.38 -7.55
C LYS A 2 11.91 -16.22 -8.85
N MET A 3 11.66 -17.52 -8.75
CA MET A 3 11.70 -18.43 -9.90
C MET A 3 10.61 -18.18 -10.94
N ALA A 4 9.55 -17.44 -10.60
CA ALA A 4 8.53 -17.02 -11.56
C ALA A 4 8.99 -15.79 -12.39
N GLY A 5 10.19 -15.25 -12.12
CA GLY A 5 10.75 -14.09 -12.83
C GLY A 5 10.54 -12.75 -12.13
N LEU A 6 9.90 -12.72 -10.96
CA LEU A 6 9.70 -11.49 -10.20
C LEU A 6 11.04 -10.94 -9.69
N ASN A 7 11.24 -9.64 -9.85
CA ASN A 7 12.39 -8.90 -9.31
C ASN A 7 12.06 -8.16 -8.00
N ALA A 8 10.77 -8.01 -7.68
CA ALA A 8 10.26 -7.35 -6.50
C ALA A 8 9.17 -8.19 -5.83
N ILE A 9 8.91 -7.89 -4.56
CA ILE A 9 7.70 -8.31 -3.84
C ILE A 9 7.01 -7.08 -3.24
N GLN A 10 5.69 -7.14 -3.11
CA GLN A 10 4.92 -6.14 -2.40
C GLN A 10 4.28 -6.76 -1.16
N THR A 11 4.22 -6.02 -0.05
CA THR A 11 3.52 -6.50 1.15
C THR A 11 2.93 -5.33 1.94
N TYR A 12 1.85 -5.63 2.67
CA TYR A 12 1.23 -4.71 3.63
C TYR A 12 1.83 -4.91 5.03
N VAL A 13 1.79 -3.85 5.84
CA VAL A 13 2.02 -3.92 7.27
C VAL A 13 0.69 -3.75 8.00
N GLU A 14 0.20 -4.82 8.60
CA GLU A 14 -1.10 -4.84 9.27
C GLU A 14 -0.97 -4.32 10.71
N TRP A 15 -1.41 -3.09 10.95
CA TRP A 15 -1.25 -2.42 12.25
C TRP A 15 -1.86 -3.21 13.41
N ASN A 16 -3.08 -3.74 13.25
CA ASN A 16 -3.79 -4.49 14.30
C ASN A 16 -2.97 -5.68 14.87
N HIS A 17 -2.14 -6.32 14.06
CA HIS A 17 -1.35 -7.48 14.44
C HIS A 17 -0.06 -7.08 15.14
N HIS A 18 0.52 -5.95 14.73
CA HIS A 18 1.72 -5.41 15.33
C HIS A 18 1.45 -4.58 16.57
N GLU A 19 0.22 -4.13 16.80
CA GLU A 19 -0.23 -3.45 18.03
C GLU A 19 -1.59 -4.00 18.50
N PRO A 20 -1.65 -5.27 18.96
CA PRO A 20 -2.91 -5.92 19.34
C PRO A 20 -3.60 -5.24 20.53
N GLU A 21 -2.82 -4.60 21.40
CA GLU A 21 -3.29 -3.73 22.48
C GLU A 21 -2.55 -2.39 22.43
N PRO A 22 -3.15 -1.28 22.92
CA PRO A 22 -2.53 0.04 22.85
C PRO A 22 -1.15 0.07 23.52
N GLY A 23 -0.09 0.33 22.74
CA GLY A 23 1.29 0.41 23.21
C GLY A 23 1.98 -0.94 23.42
N VAL A 24 1.33 -2.06 23.09
CA VAL A 24 1.92 -3.41 23.13
C VAL A 24 2.26 -3.80 21.71
N TYR A 25 3.56 -3.87 21.38
CA TYR A 25 4.03 -4.14 20.02
C TYR A 25 4.54 -5.57 19.86
N ASN A 26 4.24 -6.18 18.71
CA ASN A 26 4.72 -7.52 18.36
C ASN A 26 5.41 -7.53 16.99
N PHE A 27 6.71 -7.85 16.99
CA PHE A 27 7.52 -8.08 15.79
C PHE A 27 8.30 -9.41 15.89
N ASP A 28 7.76 -10.37 16.64
CA ASP A 28 8.35 -11.69 16.85
C ASP A 28 7.55 -12.78 16.14
N GLY A 29 8.15 -13.97 16.01
CA GLY A 29 7.51 -15.13 15.39
C GLY A 29 7.03 -14.84 13.96
N ASP A 30 5.75 -15.09 13.71
CA ASP A 30 5.11 -14.90 12.41
C ASP A 30 4.93 -13.41 12.06
N TYR A 31 5.07 -12.50 13.03
CA TYR A 31 4.95 -11.05 12.85
C TYR A 31 6.32 -10.37 12.68
N ASN A 32 7.39 -11.13 12.44
CA ASN A 32 8.72 -10.57 12.32
C ASN A 32 8.99 -9.94 10.94
N LEU A 33 8.54 -8.69 10.78
CA LEU A 33 8.74 -7.89 9.58
C LEU A 33 10.24 -7.72 9.23
N PRO A 34 11.17 -7.40 10.16
CA PRO A 34 12.60 -7.34 9.84
C PRO A 34 13.16 -8.64 9.24
N LYS A 35 12.77 -9.79 9.77
CA LYS A 35 13.19 -11.10 9.24
C LYS A 35 12.62 -11.35 7.85
N PHE A 36 11.36 -10.99 7.60
CA PHE A 36 10.75 -11.07 6.28
C PHE A 36 11.51 -10.21 5.26
N LEU A 37 11.77 -8.94 5.60
CA LEU A 37 12.52 -8.02 4.75
C LEU A 37 13.94 -8.52 4.49
N LYS A 38 14.63 -9.03 5.52
CA LYS A 38 15.95 -9.62 5.36
C LYS A 38 15.96 -10.84 4.44
N THR A 39 14.92 -11.67 4.52
CA THR A 39 14.78 -12.84 3.65
C THR A 39 14.58 -12.44 2.19
N ALA A 40 13.79 -11.38 1.93
CA ALA A 40 13.63 -10.85 0.57
C ALA A 40 14.96 -10.33 0.00
N ASP A 41 15.72 -9.59 0.82
CA ASP A 41 17.06 -9.09 0.50
C ASP A 41 18.05 -10.23 0.18
N ASP A 42 18.12 -11.25 1.03
CA ASP A 42 19.00 -12.41 0.85
C ASP A 42 18.66 -13.22 -0.43
N LEU A 43 17.42 -13.14 -0.92
CA LEU A 43 16.96 -13.73 -2.18
C LEU A 43 17.13 -12.78 -3.39
N GLY A 44 17.67 -11.58 -3.18
CA GLY A 44 17.85 -10.55 -4.21
C GLY A 44 16.52 -10.08 -4.80
N LEU A 45 15.50 -9.90 -3.95
CA LEU A 45 14.21 -9.31 -4.28
C LEU A 45 14.11 -7.93 -3.62
N VAL A 46 13.80 -6.90 -4.41
CA VAL A 46 13.46 -5.59 -3.83
C VAL A 46 12.05 -5.62 -3.25
N VAL A 47 11.75 -4.71 -2.34
CA VAL A 47 10.48 -4.66 -1.61
C VAL A 47 9.76 -3.33 -1.88
N ILE A 48 8.48 -3.45 -2.20
CA ILE A 48 7.51 -2.35 -2.18
C ILE A 48 6.70 -2.52 -0.89
N LEU A 49 6.85 -1.60 0.07
CA LEU A 49 6.24 -1.77 1.39
C LEU A 49 5.03 -0.84 1.55
N ARG A 50 3.86 -1.40 1.84
CA ARG A 50 2.62 -0.63 2.02
C ARG A 50 2.33 -0.48 3.51
N THR A 51 2.62 0.72 4.02
CA THR A 51 2.75 0.95 5.48
C THR A 51 1.42 1.20 6.21
N GLY A 52 0.31 1.32 5.48
CA GLY A 52 -1.00 1.64 6.05
C GLY A 52 -1.17 3.15 6.28
N PRO A 53 -1.80 3.60 7.39
CA PRO A 53 -2.23 2.79 8.55
C PRO A 53 -3.43 1.88 8.27
N PHE A 54 -4.25 2.22 7.28
CA PHE A 54 -5.30 1.36 6.74
C PHE A 54 -4.78 0.66 5.48
N ILE A 55 -5.09 -0.63 5.32
CA ILE A 55 -4.57 -1.47 4.22
C ILE A 55 -5.65 -2.18 3.40
N ASP A 56 -6.92 -2.08 3.81
CA ASP A 56 -7.99 -2.91 3.25
C ASP A 56 -7.65 -4.42 3.33
N ALA A 57 -7.32 -5.03 2.18
CA ALA A 57 -6.71 -6.35 2.02
C ALA A 57 -7.57 -7.51 2.54
N GLU A 58 -8.90 -7.33 2.57
CA GLU A 58 -9.84 -8.29 3.18
C GLU A 58 -9.44 -8.68 4.62
N ARG A 59 -8.77 -7.76 5.32
CA ARG A 59 -8.33 -7.94 6.71
C ARG A 59 -9.34 -7.36 7.68
N ASP A 60 -9.34 -7.88 8.90
CA ASP A 60 -10.21 -7.40 9.96
C ASP A 60 -10.01 -5.89 10.15
N MET A 61 -11.12 -5.14 10.00
CA MET A 61 -11.15 -3.68 10.07
C MET A 61 -10.13 -2.97 9.15
N GLY A 62 -9.77 -3.60 8.03
CA GLY A 62 -8.77 -3.09 7.08
C GLY A 62 -7.38 -2.91 7.70
N GLY A 63 -7.04 -3.76 8.66
CA GLY A 63 -5.78 -3.72 9.41
C GLY A 63 -5.73 -2.69 10.53
N LEU A 64 -6.80 -1.93 10.78
CA LEU A 64 -6.86 -0.98 11.90
C LEU A 64 -7.12 -1.73 13.22
N PRO A 65 -6.42 -1.36 14.32
CA PRO A 65 -6.67 -2.02 15.59
C PRO A 65 -8.07 -1.73 16.15
N TYR A 66 -8.79 -2.78 16.54
CA TYR A 66 -10.15 -2.70 17.11
C TYR A 66 -10.23 -1.77 18.33
N TRP A 67 -9.15 -1.67 19.11
CA TRP A 67 -9.10 -0.85 20.32
C TRP A 67 -9.22 0.65 20.05
N LEU A 68 -9.06 1.11 18.79
CA LEU A 68 -9.34 2.49 18.39
C LEU A 68 -10.79 2.86 18.70
N MET A 69 -11.74 1.99 18.33
CA MET A 69 -13.16 2.19 18.59
C MET A 69 -13.53 1.86 20.04
N ARG A 70 -12.84 0.90 20.68
CA ARG A 70 -13.01 0.63 22.12
C ARG A 70 -12.68 1.86 22.98
N ASN A 71 -11.63 2.60 22.61
CA ASN A 71 -11.19 3.77 23.36
C ASN A 71 -12.02 5.03 23.07
N ASN A 72 -12.56 5.14 21.85
CA ASN A 72 -13.49 6.21 21.48
C ASN A 72 -14.44 5.71 20.38
N SER A 73 -15.70 5.43 20.74
CA SER A 73 -16.70 4.94 19.80
C SER A 73 -17.10 5.96 18.72
N ASN A 74 -16.79 7.25 18.92
CA ASN A 74 -17.09 8.33 17.98
C ASN A 74 -15.88 8.73 17.12
N ILE A 75 -14.79 7.95 17.17
CA ILE A 75 -13.58 8.23 16.40
C ILE A 75 -13.87 8.20 14.89
N LYS A 76 -13.45 9.25 14.17
CA LYS A 76 -13.51 9.25 12.70
C LYS A 76 -12.23 8.66 12.13
N LEU A 77 -12.27 7.38 11.80
CA LEU A 77 -11.16 6.66 11.18
C LEU A 77 -10.83 7.25 9.80
N ARG A 78 -9.58 7.08 9.35
CA ARG A 78 -9.09 7.53 8.04
C ARG A 78 -9.42 9.02 7.76
N SER A 79 -9.23 9.87 8.77
CA SER A 79 -9.49 11.31 8.68
C SER A 79 -8.49 12.09 9.54
N TYR A 80 -8.53 13.41 9.49
CA TYR A 80 -7.73 14.26 10.38
C TYR A 80 -8.34 14.44 11.80
N ASP A 81 -9.15 13.49 12.27
CA ASP A 81 -9.61 13.44 13.66
C ASP A 81 -8.42 13.39 14.63
N PRO A 82 -8.30 14.33 15.60
CA PRO A 82 -7.18 14.37 16.53
C PRO A 82 -6.96 13.08 17.32
N THR A 83 -8.03 12.34 17.64
CA THR A 83 -7.95 11.06 18.34
C THR A 83 -7.32 10.00 17.45
N TYR A 84 -7.73 9.93 16.18
CA TYR A 84 -7.18 8.98 15.22
C TYR A 84 -5.73 9.31 14.87
N ILE A 85 -5.44 10.57 14.53
CA ILE A 85 -4.10 11.05 14.20
C ILE A 85 -3.11 10.78 15.34
N LYS A 86 -3.51 10.99 16.60
CA LYS A 86 -2.67 10.67 17.76
C LYS A 86 -2.17 9.22 17.76
N TYR A 87 -3.04 8.27 17.40
CA TYR A 87 -2.68 6.86 17.39
C TYR A 87 -1.90 6.48 16.13
N VAL A 88 -2.24 7.03 14.98
CA VAL A 88 -1.46 6.87 13.74
C VAL A 88 -0.02 7.38 13.94
N ASP A 89 0.13 8.56 14.55
CA ASP A 89 1.43 9.14 14.92
C ASP A 89 2.25 8.20 15.79
N ARG A 90 1.62 7.60 16.80
CA ARG A 90 2.29 6.65 17.70
C ARG A 90 2.74 5.41 16.92
N TRP A 91 1.87 4.85 16.09
CA TRP A 91 2.17 3.66 15.30
C TRP A 91 3.34 3.90 14.33
N TYR A 92 3.30 4.98 13.55
CA TYR A 92 4.35 5.30 12.59
C TYR A 92 5.69 5.61 13.27
N ARG A 93 5.69 6.20 14.47
CA ARG A 93 6.93 6.40 15.26
C ARG A 93 7.55 5.09 15.75
N VAL A 94 6.81 3.98 15.74
CA VAL A 94 7.35 2.64 16.01
C VAL A 94 7.75 1.93 14.71
N LEU A 95 6.86 1.91 13.73
CA LEU A 95 7.09 1.21 12.46
C LEU A 95 8.27 1.79 11.66
N LEU A 96 8.33 3.12 11.49
CA LEU A 96 9.29 3.75 10.58
C LEU A 96 10.76 3.51 11.00
N PRO A 97 11.15 3.65 12.28
CA PRO A 97 12.51 3.30 12.72
C PRO A 97 12.86 1.82 12.50
N ILE A 98 11.89 0.91 12.58
CA ILE A 98 12.12 -0.54 12.37
C ILE A 98 12.46 -0.81 10.90
N ILE A 99 11.79 -0.13 9.95
CA ILE A 99 11.99 -0.34 8.52
C ILE A 99 13.11 0.54 7.93
N GLU A 100 13.55 1.60 8.62
CA GLU A 100 14.56 2.54 8.11
C GLU A 100 15.87 1.86 7.68
N PRO A 101 16.45 0.92 8.44
CA PRO A 101 17.65 0.19 8.00
C PRO A 101 17.44 -0.63 6.71
N PHE A 102 16.19 -0.97 6.39
CA PHE A 102 15.83 -1.76 5.22
C PHE A 102 15.52 -0.92 3.98
N LEU A 103 15.59 0.42 4.07
CA LEU A 103 15.45 1.30 2.92
C LEU A 103 16.61 1.11 1.95
N TYR A 104 16.32 1.20 0.65
CA TYR A 104 17.30 0.96 -0.41
C TYR A 104 18.52 1.88 -0.32
N ASN A 105 18.30 3.15 0.04
CA ASN A 105 19.37 4.11 0.26
C ASN A 105 20.23 3.84 1.51
N ASN A 106 19.81 2.92 2.38
CA ASN A 106 20.58 2.42 3.52
C ASN A 106 21.16 1.01 3.26
N GLY A 107 21.03 0.50 2.03
CA GLY A 107 21.52 -0.82 1.63
C GLY A 107 20.55 -1.96 1.88
N GLY A 108 19.27 -1.68 2.20
CA GLY A 108 18.23 -2.70 2.31
C GLY A 108 17.40 -2.88 1.03
N PRO A 109 16.34 -3.72 1.05
CA PRO A 109 15.59 -4.05 -0.16
C PRO A 109 14.45 -3.07 -0.47
N ILE A 110 14.02 -2.20 0.46
CA ILE A 110 12.80 -1.40 0.29
C ILE A 110 13.02 -0.20 -0.64
N ILE A 111 12.41 -0.23 -1.83
CA ILE A 111 12.57 0.81 -2.86
C ILE A 111 11.49 1.90 -2.80
N THR A 112 10.28 1.56 -2.37
CA THR A 112 9.14 2.50 -2.29
C THR A 112 8.27 2.20 -1.06
N LEU A 113 7.62 3.24 -0.53
CA LEU A 113 6.63 3.12 0.54
C LEU A 113 5.27 3.63 0.09
N GLN A 114 4.22 2.82 0.23
CA GLN A 114 2.86 3.36 0.14
C GLN A 114 2.43 3.98 1.45
N ILE A 115 1.77 5.13 1.36
CA ILE A 115 1.02 5.75 2.46
C ILE A 115 -0.48 5.70 2.14
N GLU A 116 -1.29 5.38 3.14
CA GLU A 116 -2.73 5.08 2.98
C GLU A 116 -2.98 3.92 1.99
N ASN A 117 -4.24 3.67 1.65
CA ASN A 117 -4.68 2.69 0.67
C ASN A 117 -6.02 3.08 0.03
N GLU A 118 -6.04 3.36 -1.28
CA GLU A 118 -7.25 3.71 -2.04
C GLU A 118 -8.11 4.77 -1.35
N TYR A 119 -7.50 5.85 -0.89
CA TYR A 119 -8.20 6.87 -0.12
C TYR A 119 -9.31 7.54 -0.94
N GLY A 120 -9.14 7.63 -2.26
CA GLY A 120 -10.14 8.17 -3.18
C GLY A 120 -11.48 7.41 -3.14
N SER A 121 -11.46 6.14 -2.72
CA SER A 121 -12.66 5.30 -2.57
C SER A 121 -13.47 5.64 -1.31
N ILE A 122 -12.89 6.36 -0.34
CA ILE A 122 -13.55 6.68 0.94
C ILE A 122 -13.76 8.18 1.19
N GLY A 123 -12.86 9.04 0.69
CA GLY A 123 -12.89 10.45 1.07
C GLY A 123 -11.91 11.33 0.32
N CYS A 124 -11.86 12.61 0.70
CA CYS A 124 -11.05 13.64 0.04
C CYS A 124 -10.36 14.59 1.03
N ASP A 125 -10.11 14.14 2.26
CA ASP A 125 -9.38 14.89 3.29
C ASP A 125 -7.89 15.06 2.93
N ALA A 126 -7.56 16.20 2.34
CA ALA A 126 -6.19 16.55 1.98
C ALA A 126 -5.29 16.76 3.20
N GLN A 127 -5.85 17.15 4.35
CA GLN A 127 -5.08 17.39 5.57
C GLN A 127 -4.59 16.06 6.16
N TYR A 128 -5.47 15.06 6.19
CA TYR A 128 -5.12 13.70 6.60
C TYR A 128 -3.97 13.11 5.78
N LYS A 129 -4.11 13.11 4.45
CA LYS A 129 -3.09 12.53 3.56
C LYS A 129 -1.75 13.28 3.63
N SER A 130 -1.81 14.62 3.65
CA SER A 130 -0.60 15.45 3.80
C SER A 130 0.10 15.16 5.12
N HIS A 131 -0.66 14.94 6.21
CA HIS A 131 -0.11 14.58 7.50
C HIS A 131 0.65 13.25 7.47
N LEU A 132 0.10 12.21 6.81
CA LEU A 132 0.81 10.93 6.65
C LEU A 132 2.14 11.11 5.91
N ARG A 133 2.14 11.85 4.79
CA ARG A 133 3.36 12.18 4.04
C ARG A 133 4.39 12.87 4.92
N GLU A 134 3.98 13.92 5.63
CA GLU A 134 4.87 14.70 6.49
C GLU A 134 5.38 13.88 7.68
N LEU A 135 4.57 12.99 8.24
CA LEU A 135 4.96 12.09 9.31
C LEU A 135 6.09 11.16 8.85
N VAL A 136 5.99 10.59 7.65
CA VAL A 136 7.06 9.78 7.07
C VAL A 136 8.32 10.62 6.81
N LYS A 137 8.18 11.77 6.14
CA LYS A 137 9.31 12.68 5.82
C LYS A 137 10.04 13.22 7.05
N LYS A 138 9.33 13.43 8.17
CA LYS A 138 9.92 13.94 9.43
C LYS A 138 10.54 12.85 10.28
N THR A 139 10.06 11.61 10.18
CA THR A 139 10.51 10.50 11.03
C THR A 139 11.71 9.78 10.41
N LEU A 140 11.67 9.53 9.10
CA LEU A 140 12.80 8.92 8.39
C LEU A 140 13.89 9.96 8.13
N LYS A 141 15.15 9.60 8.41
CA LYS A 141 16.33 10.40 8.04
C LYS A 141 16.73 10.14 6.59
N THR A 142 16.29 9.01 6.06
CA THR A 142 16.65 8.50 4.75
C THR A 142 15.55 8.80 3.73
N LYS A 143 15.93 9.33 2.56
CA LYS A 143 14.97 9.56 1.48
C LYS A 143 14.46 8.24 0.92
N VAL A 144 13.17 8.17 0.64
CA VAL A 144 12.50 7.06 -0.01
C VAL A 144 11.39 7.60 -0.91
N VAL A 145 11.08 6.89 -1.99
CA VAL A 145 9.95 7.24 -2.86
C VAL A 145 8.66 6.86 -2.16
N LEU A 146 7.81 7.85 -1.87
CA LEU A 146 6.46 7.63 -1.39
C LEU A 146 5.51 7.52 -2.58
N PHE A 147 4.50 6.66 -2.47
CA PHE A 147 3.44 6.55 -3.47
C PHE A 147 2.04 6.37 -2.84
N THR A 148 0.99 6.61 -3.64
CA THR A 148 -0.41 6.25 -3.36
C THR A 148 -0.94 5.35 -4.47
N THR A 149 -1.98 4.58 -4.18
CA THR A 149 -2.67 3.69 -5.12
C THR A 149 -4.16 3.94 -5.01
N ASP A 150 -4.81 4.16 -6.15
CA ASP A 150 -6.25 4.32 -6.28
C ASP A 150 -6.71 3.81 -7.66
N GLY A 151 -7.92 3.27 -7.76
CA GLY A 151 -8.51 2.91 -9.05
C GLY A 151 -8.56 4.08 -10.05
N SER A 152 -8.55 3.78 -11.35
CA SER A 152 -8.34 4.78 -12.42
C SER A 152 -9.49 5.78 -12.66
N GLY A 153 -10.52 5.80 -11.80
CA GLY A 153 -11.63 6.75 -11.88
C GLY A 153 -11.16 8.18 -11.57
N SER A 154 -11.64 9.17 -12.31
CA SER A 154 -11.18 10.57 -12.14
C SER A 154 -11.40 11.11 -10.73
N SER A 155 -12.52 10.77 -10.08
CA SER A 155 -12.80 11.14 -8.68
C SER A 155 -11.90 10.42 -7.70
N LEU A 156 -11.66 9.12 -7.91
CA LEU A 156 -10.80 8.28 -7.08
C LEU A 156 -9.37 8.85 -7.09
N LEU A 157 -8.79 9.04 -8.29
CA LEU A 157 -7.46 9.60 -8.43
C LEU A 157 -7.35 11.03 -7.89
N SER A 158 -8.34 11.89 -8.12
CA SER A 158 -8.32 13.27 -7.64
C SER A 158 -8.33 13.36 -6.12
N CYS A 159 -9.09 12.47 -5.47
CA CYS A 159 -9.22 12.45 -4.02
C CYS A 159 -8.22 11.53 -3.32
N GLY A 160 -7.58 10.61 -4.04
CA GLY A 160 -6.54 9.72 -3.54
C GLY A 160 -5.14 10.33 -3.59
N LYS A 161 -4.81 11.08 -4.65
CA LYS A 161 -3.48 11.68 -4.85
C LYS A 161 -3.03 12.52 -3.66
N THR A 162 -1.74 12.51 -3.38
CA THR A 162 -1.12 13.36 -2.35
C THR A 162 0.00 14.16 -2.98
N ASP A 163 0.08 15.46 -2.71
CA ASP A 163 1.12 16.31 -3.29
C ASP A 163 2.51 15.78 -2.93
N GLU A 164 3.48 15.88 -3.86
CA GLU A 164 4.86 15.37 -3.70
C GLU A 164 4.98 13.84 -3.47
N VAL A 165 3.92 13.09 -3.71
CA VAL A 165 3.87 11.63 -3.60
C VAL A 165 3.52 11.07 -4.97
N LEU A 166 4.20 10.00 -5.41
CA LEU A 166 3.94 9.38 -6.71
C LEU A 166 2.51 8.82 -6.73
N SER A 167 1.66 9.27 -7.65
CA SER A 167 0.37 8.58 -7.85
C SER A 167 0.59 7.31 -8.67
N THR A 168 -0.09 6.24 -8.31
CA THR A 168 -0.18 4.99 -9.09
C THR A 168 -1.65 4.58 -9.21
N VAL A 169 -1.94 3.62 -10.07
CA VAL A 169 -3.29 3.08 -10.26
C VAL A 169 -3.35 1.61 -9.89
N ASP A 170 -4.54 1.10 -9.62
CA ASP A 170 -4.85 -0.32 -9.65
C ASP A 170 -5.95 -0.62 -10.67
N PHE A 171 -5.91 -1.83 -11.23
CA PHE A 171 -6.94 -2.39 -12.09
C PHE A 171 -6.65 -3.86 -12.40
N GLY A 172 -7.72 -4.65 -12.59
CA GLY A 172 -7.64 -6.08 -12.83
C GLY A 172 -7.61 -6.50 -14.30
N THR A 173 -7.80 -7.80 -14.53
CA THR A 173 -7.88 -8.36 -15.89
C THR A 173 -9.08 -7.84 -16.67
N GLY A 174 -8.97 -7.82 -18.00
CA GLY A 174 -10.03 -7.32 -18.89
C GLY A 174 -10.16 -5.80 -18.95
N ALA A 175 -9.41 -5.06 -18.11
CA ALA A 175 -9.34 -3.62 -18.15
C ALA A 175 -8.61 -3.13 -19.42
N ASN A 176 -8.98 -1.93 -19.89
CA ASN A 176 -8.27 -1.25 -20.97
C ASN A 176 -6.99 -0.60 -20.40
N VAL A 177 -5.84 -1.25 -20.61
CA VAL A 177 -4.54 -0.81 -20.07
C VAL A 177 -4.18 0.62 -20.49
N THR A 178 -4.34 0.95 -21.77
CA THR A 178 -4.06 2.30 -22.30
C THR A 178 -4.90 3.35 -21.60
N TYR A 179 -6.21 3.12 -21.50
CA TYR A 179 -7.12 4.05 -20.83
C TYR A 179 -6.75 4.25 -19.35
N ASN A 180 -6.48 3.17 -18.60
CA ASN A 180 -6.13 3.29 -17.18
C ASN A 180 -4.84 4.10 -16.96
N PHE A 181 -3.84 3.91 -17.82
CA PHE A 181 -2.59 4.67 -17.75
C PHE A 181 -2.72 6.10 -18.29
N GLU A 182 -3.60 6.36 -19.27
CA GLU A 182 -3.98 7.72 -19.65
C GLU A 182 -4.66 8.46 -18.49
N MET A 183 -5.55 7.77 -17.74
CA MET A 183 -6.19 8.33 -16.54
C MET A 183 -5.16 8.66 -15.46
N LEU A 184 -4.17 7.79 -15.21
CA LEU A 184 -3.07 8.08 -14.29
C LEU A 184 -2.33 9.38 -14.66
N ARG A 185 -2.16 9.69 -15.95
CA ARG A 185 -1.45 10.90 -16.39
C ARG A 185 -2.14 12.21 -15.99
N TRP A 186 -3.42 12.19 -15.61
CA TRP A 186 -4.10 13.38 -15.09
C TRP A 186 -3.62 13.79 -13.70
N THR A 187 -3.18 12.84 -12.88
CA THR A 187 -2.64 13.10 -11.53
C THR A 187 -1.13 12.94 -11.45
N GLN A 188 -0.54 12.20 -12.38
CA GLN A 188 0.91 11.95 -12.48
C GLN A 188 1.39 12.17 -13.92
N ALA A 189 1.52 13.44 -14.33
CA ALA A 189 1.80 13.84 -15.71
C ALA A 189 3.09 13.24 -16.30
N SER A 190 4.07 12.91 -15.46
CA SER A 190 5.35 12.29 -15.85
C SER A 190 5.79 11.24 -14.83
N GLY A 191 6.80 10.43 -15.17
CA GLY A 191 7.28 9.34 -14.32
C GLY A 191 6.78 7.95 -14.78
N PRO A 192 7.03 6.90 -14.00
CA PRO A 192 6.69 5.54 -14.39
C PRO A 192 5.17 5.34 -14.53
N LEU A 193 4.78 4.41 -15.40
CA LEU A 193 3.46 3.80 -15.34
C LEU A 193 3.52 2.68 -14.32
N VAL A 194 2.60 2.67 -13.36
CA VAL A 194 2.58 1.68 -12.29
C VAL A 194 1.14 1.21 -12.09
N ASN A 195 0.93 -0.09 -12.26
CA ASN A 195 -0.23 -0.79 -11.71
C ASN A 195 0.21 -1.45 -10.39
N SER A 196 -0.18 -0.86 -9.27
CA SER A 196 0.23 -1.29 -7.93
C SER A 196 -0.57 -2.50 -7.43
N GLU A 197 -1.72 -2.81 -8.06
CA GLU A 197 -2.52 -4.01 -7.79
C GLU A 197 -3.17 -4.52 -9.08
N PHE A 198 -2.46 -5.40 -9.78
CA PHE A 198 -3.03 -6.15 -10.89
C PHE A 198 -3.69 -7.42 -10.38
N TYR A 199 -5.01 -7.43 -10.28
CA TYR A 199 -5.77 -8.53 -9.69
C TYR A 199 -5.76 -9.79 -10.59
N PRO A 200 -5.02 -10.87 -10.25
CA PRO A 200 -5.03 -12.12 -11.01
C PRO A 200 -6.20 -13.04 -10.61
N GLY A 201 -6.99 -12.62 -9.63
CA GLY A 201 -8.11 -13.30 -9.02
C GLY A 201 -9.01 -12.29 -8.34
N TRP A 202 -9.90 -12.75 -7.47
CA TRP A 202 -10.73 -11.87 -6.64
C TRP A 202 -11.04 -12.55 -5.32
N LEU A 203 -11.43 -11.76 -4.32
CA LEU A 203 -11.85 -12.24 -3.02
C LEU A 203 -13.16 -13.03 -3.07
N ASP A 204 -13.34 -13.91 -2.08
CA ASP A 204 -14.56 -14.70 -1.89
C ASP A 204 -15.42 -14.12 -0.75
N HIS A 205 -16.72 -14.45 -0.79
CA HIS A 205 -17.64 -14.22 0.32
C HIS A 205 -18.30 -15.53 0.74
N TRP A 206 -18.54 -15.70 2.04
CA TRP A 206 -19.27 -16.85 2.56
C TRP A 206 -20.62 -17.03 1.86
N GLY A 207 -20.88 -18.24 1.38
CA GLY A 207 -22.13 -18.58 0.68
C GLY A 207 -22.21 -18.10 -0.77
N GLN A 208 -21.19 -17.41 -1.30
CA GLN A 208 -21.11 -17.06 -2.72
C GLN A 208 -20.25 -18.08 -3.49
N PRO A 209 -20.44 -18.21 -4.82
CA PRO A 209 -19.55 -19.01 -5.66
C PRO A 209 -18.11 -18.48 -5.58
N HIS A 210 -17.15 -19.40 -5.56
CA HIS A 210 -15.73 -19.07 -5.63
C HIS A 210 -15.41 -18.22 -6.86
N ALA A 211 -14.75 -17.08 -6.65
CA ALA A 211 -14.35 -16.16 -7.69
C ALA A 211 -13.27 -16.77 -8.59
N LYS A 212 -13.40 -16.57 -9.89
CA LYS A 212 -12.48 -17.12 -10.90
C LYS A 212 -12.15 -16.08 -11.95
N VAL A 213 -10.88 -16.02 -12.31
CA VAL A 213 -10.36 -15.24 -13.42
C VAL A 213 -9.61 -16.19 -14.34
N SER A 214 -9.79 -16.07 -15.66
CA SER A 214 -9.12 -16.97 -16.61
C SER A 214 -7.65 -16.62 -16.74
N SER A 215 -6.79 -17.64 -16.82
CA SER A 215 -5.36 -17.45 -17.06
C SER A 215 -5.08 -16.68 -18.35
N ASP A 216 -5.89 -16.86 -19.38
CA ASP A 216 -5.77 -16.11 -20.64
C ASP A 216 -5.98 -14.61 -20.45
N SER A 217 -6.96 -14.22 -19.62
CA SER A 217 -7.21 -12.80 -19.28
C SER A 217 -6.05 -12.21 -18.48
N ILE A 218 -5.51 -13.00 -17.52
CA ILE A 218 -4.35 -12.61 -16.73
C ILE A 218 -3.13 -12.38 -17.62
N VAL A 219 -2.77 -13.37 -18.44
CA VAL A 219 -1.60 -13.31 -19.33
C VAL A 219 -1.75 -12.18 -20.33
N LYS A 220 -2.93 -11.99 -20.93
CA LYS A 220 -3.16 -10.91 -21.89
C LYS A 220 -2.96 -9.54 -21.24
N THR A 221 -3.69 -9.23 -20.16
CA THR A 221 -3.60 -7.90 -19.52
C THR A 221 -2.21 -7.64 -18.94
N LEU A 222 -1.54 -8.67 -18.37
CA LEU A 222 -0.16 -8.55 -17.91
C LEU A 222 0.80 -8.23 -19.06
N THR A 223 0.67 -8.92 -20.20
CA THR A 223 1.49 -8.68 -21.40
C THR A 223 1.30 -7.26 -21.91
N ASP A 224 0.04 -6.79 -22.04
CA ASP A 224 -0.28 -5.43 -22.46
C ASP A 224 0.40 -4.36 -21.57
N MET A 225 0.46 -4.59 -20.24
CA MET A 225 1.15 -3.68 -19.31
C MET A 225 2.68 -3.73 -19.44
N LEU A 226 3.26 -4.92 -19.59
CA LEU A 226 4.70 -5.09 -19.76
C LEU A 226 5.19 -4.50 -21.09
N GLU A 227 4.42 -4.65 -22.17
CA GLU A 227 4.71 -4.02 -23.47
C GLU A 227 4.62 -2.49 -23.42
N ALA A 228 3.75 -1.95 -22.56
CA ALA A 228 3.71 -0.52 -22.25
C ALA A 228 4.87 -0.05 -21.34
N ASN A 229 5.80 -0.94 -20.99
CA ASN A 229 6.93 -0.69 -20.08
C ASN A 229 6.48 -0.19 -18.69
N ALA A 230 5.31 -0.64 -18.23
CA ALA A 230 4.81 -0.33 -16.90
C ALA A 230 5.43 -1.25 -15.84
N SER A 231 5.60 -0.70 -14.63
CA SER A 231 5.80 -1.54 -13.45
C SER A 231 4.46 -2.11 -13.02
N VAL A 232 4.44 -3.39 -12.65
CA VAL A 232 3.22 -4.11 -12.27
C VAL A 232 3.48 -4.95 -11.04
N ASN A 233 2.59 -4.87 -10.05
CA ASN A 233 2.52 -5.82 -8.95
C ASN A 233 1.30 -6.72 -9.15
N VAL A 234 1.52 -8.04 -9.05
CA VAL A 234 0.49 -9.08 -9.17
C VAL A 234 0.12 -9.62 -7.80
#